data_AF-A0A6G2PRB5-F1
#
_entry.id   AF-A0A6G2PRB5-F1
#
_cell.length_a   1.000
_cell.length_b   1.000
_cell.length_c   1.000
_cell.angle_alpha   90.00
_cell.angle_beta   90.00
_cell.angle_gamma   90.00
#
_symmetry.space_group_name_H-M   'P 1'
#
loop_
_entity.id
_entity.type
_entity.pdbx_description
1 polymer ?
#
loop_
_entity_poly.entity_id
_entity_poly.type
_entity_poly.pdbx_seq_one_letter_code
_entity_poly.pdbx_strand_id
1 'polypeptide(L)' 'MDITARFLTRAASITGNYDAVVVIEENSRTERSIARCVACGWTRDHGDAYRRQVVEWAQEHADQCTAVPS' A
#
# COMPACT_ATOMS: atom_id res chain seq x y z
N MET A 1 -13.86 4.67 -3.69
CA MET A 1 -12.43 4.29 -3.74
C MET A 1 -12.42 2.80 -3.85
N ASP A 2 -11.73 2.28 -4.86
CA ASP A 2 -11.64 0.86 -5.15
C ASP A 2 -10.22 0.38 -4.87
N ILE A 3 -10.08 -0.78 -4.24
CA ILE A 3 -8.76 -1.38 -4.00
C ILE A 3 -8.32 -2.08 -5.29
N THR A 4 -7.25 -1.58 -5.91
CA THR A 4 -6.76 -2.08 -7.21
C THR A 4 -5.54 -2.99 -7.06
N ALA A 5 -4.78 -2.86 -5.97
CA ALA A 5 -3.64 -3.73 -5.68
C ALA A 5 -3.44 -3.94 -4.17
N ARG A 6 -2.77 -5.05 -3.83
CA ARG A 6 -2.35 -5.39 -2.47
C ARG A 6 -0.93 -5.97 -2.52
N PHE A 7 -0.06 -5.48 -1.64
CA PHE A 7 1.31 -5.98 -1.46
C PHE A 7 1.48 -6.51 -0.05
N LEU A 8 1.98 -7.74 0.07
CA LEU A 8 2.35 -8.32 1.37
C LEU A 8 3.58 -7.61 1.90
N THR A 9 3.51 -7.17 3.16
CA THR A 9 4.70 -6.62 3.80
C THR A 9 5.70 -7.74 4.11
N ARG A 10 6.95 -7.34 4.37
CA ARG A 10 7.96 -8.24 4.92
C ARG A 10 7.50 -8.84 6.25
N ALA A 11 6.83 -8.07 7.10
CA ALA A 11 6.23 -8.57 8.34
C ALA A 11 5.21 -9.70 8.09
N ALA A 12 4.29 -9.51 7.12
CA ALA A 12 3.31 -10.54 6.75
C ALA A 12 4.00 -11.84 6.31
N SER A 13 5.02 -11.71 5.46
CA SER A 13 5.75 -12.86 4.93
C SER A 13 6.47 -13.67 6.01
N ILE A 14 6.95 -13.01 7.07
CA ILE A 14 7.66 -13.65 8.19
C ILE A 14 6.69 -14.25 9.21
N THR A 15 5.63 -13.51 9.56
CA THR A 15 4.74 -13.86 10.66
C THR A 15 3.54 -14.71 10.25
N GLY A 16 3.26 -14.79 8.94
CA GLY A 16 2.01 -15.38 8.43
C GLY A 16 0.77 -14.51 8.68
N ASN A 17 0.94 -13.28 9.19
CA ASN A 17 -0.15 -12.34 9.36
C ASN A 17 -0.44 -11.60 8.05
N TYR A 18 -1.38 -12.12 7.27
CA TYR A 18 -1.76 -11.57 5.97
C TYR A 18 -2.55 -10.24 6.03
N ASP A 19 -2.85 -9.72 7.22
CA ASP A 19 -3.43 -8.38 7.39
C ASP A 19 -2.36 -7.28 7.32
N ALA A 20 -1.07 -7.64 7.43
CA ALA A 20 0.05 -6.71 7.30
C ALA A 20 0.34 -6.41 5.81
N VAL A 21 -0.53 -5.63 5.16
CA VAL A 21 -0.44 -5.31 3.72
C VAL A 21 -0.32 -3.81 3.45
N VAL A 22 0.23 -3.49 2.28
CA VAL A 22 0.06 -2.18 1.64
C VAL A 22 -1.03 -2.31 0.58
N VAL A 23 -2.06 -1.47 0.65
CA VAL A 23 -3.16 -1.42 -0.32
C VAL A 23 -2.98 -0.22 -1.23
N ILE A 24 -3.37 -0.36 -2.50
CA ILE A 24 -3.57 0.77 -3.41
C ILE A 24 -5.06 0.98 -3.60
N GLU A 25 -5.50 2.20 -3.30
CA GLU A 25 -6.85 2.69 -3.43
C GLU A 25 -6.88 3.71 -4.57
N GLU A 26 -7.73 3.49 -5.57
CA GLU A 26 -7.90 4.41 -6.69
C GLU A 26 -9.28 5.06 -6.65
N ASN A 27 -9.33 6.33 -7.07
CA ASN A 27 -10.56 7.07 -7.26
C ASN A 27 -10.64 7.56 -8.70
N SER A 28 -11.46 6.89 -9.51
CA SER A 28 -11.69 7.20 -10.92
C SER A 28 -12.37 8.54 -11.16
N ARG A 29 -13.04 9.13 -10.16
CA ARG A 29 -13.67 10.47 -10.29
C ARG A 29 -12.66 11.60 -10.11
N THR A 30 -11.68 11.39 -9.25
CA THR A 30 -10.67 12.40 -8.92
C THR A 30 -9.33 12.12 -9.56
N GLU A 31 -9.22 11.01 -10.30
CA GLU A 31 -7.97 10.52 -10.89
C GLU A 31 -6.85 10.51 -9.84
N ARG A 32 -7.10 9.86 -8.69
CA ARG A 32 -6.11 9.75 -7.59
C ARG A 32 -5.77 8.30 -7.31
N SER A 33 -4.50 8.07 -6.99
CA SER A 33 -3.94 6.82 -6.51
C SER A 33 -3.36 7.03 -5.13
N ILE A 34 -3.80 6.23 -4.17
CA ILE A 34 -3.38 6.30 -2.77
C ILE A 34 -2.79 4.95 -2.36
N ALA A 35 -1.57 4.92 -1.86
CA ALA A 35 -0.98 3.76 -1.21
C ALA A 35 -1.09 3.91 0.30
N ARG A 36 -1.56 2.87 1.00
CA ARG A 36 -1.71 2.85 2.46
C ARG A 36 -1.23 1.53 3.05
N CYS A 37 -0.36 1.60 4.05
CA CYS A 37 0.05 0.43 4.83
C CYS A 37 -0.90 0.22 6.01
N VAL A 38 -1.57 -0.92 6.07
CA VAL A 38 -2.52 -1.27 7.14
C VAL A 38 -1.79 -1.49 8.46
N ALA A 39 -0.57 -2.02 8.42
CA ALA A 39 0.19 -2.36 9.61
C ALA A 39 0.75 -1.14 10.36
N CYS A 40 1.31 -0.15 9.65
CA CYS A 40 2.01 0.98 10.26
C CYS A 40 1.35 2.35 10.02
N GLY A 41 0.28 2.41 9.23
CA GLY A 41 -0.43 3.66 8.91
C GLY A 41 0.28 4.57 7.89
N TRP A 42 1.42 4.15 7.32
CA TRP A 42 2.09 4.91 6.26
C TRP A 42 1.17 5.13 5.07
N THR A 43 1.19 6.34 4.50
CA THR A 43 0.31 6.73 3.39
C THR A 43 1.06 7.59 2.36
N ARG A 44 0.78 7.37 1.06
CA ARG A 44 1.17 8.23 -0.06
C ARG A 44 -0.05 8.47 -0.95
N ASP A 45 -0.31 9.73 -1.29
CA ASP A 45 -1.49 10.14 -2.06
C ASP A 45 -1.07 11.11 -3.17
N HIS A 46 -1.27 10.70 -4.42
CA HIS A 46 -0.99 11.51 -5.62
C HIS A 46 -2.05 11.31 -6.71
N GLY A 47 -2.05 12.21 -7.70
CA GLY A 47 -2.89 12.07 -8.90
C GLY A 47 -2.45 10.92 -9.83
N ASP A 48 -3.28 10.59 -10.83
CA ASP A 48 -3.11 9.41 -11.71
C ASP A 48 -1.86 9.47 -12.60
N ALA A 49 -1.39 10.69 -12.94
CA ALA A 49 -0.08 10.89 -13.59
C ALA A 49 1.09 10.28 -12.79
N TYR A 50 0.89 10.04 -11.49
CA TYR A 50 1.87 9.44 -10.58
C TYR A 50 1.50 8.00 -10.16
N ARG A 51 0.48 7.38 -10.75
CA ARG A 51 0.04 6.01 -10.42
C ARG A 51 1.22 5.04 -10.37
N ARG A 52 2.09 5.07 -11.39
CA ARG A 52 3.28 4.23 -11.45
C ARG A 52 4.19 4.43 -10.23
N GLN A 53 4.43 5.68 -9.83
CA GLN A 53 5.26 6.01 -8.68
C GLN A 53 4.60 5.58 -7.37
N VAL A 54 3.27 5.74 -7.25
CA VAL A 54 2.50 5.27 -6.09
C VAL A 54 2.63 3.75 -5.94
N VAL A 55 2.60 3.00 -7.05
CA VAL A 55 2.83 1.55 -7.07
C VAL A 55 4.27 1.22 -6.66
N GLU A 56 5.26 1.89 -7.23
CA GLU A 56 6.69 1.67 -6.90
C GLU A 56 6.96 1.94 -5.41
N TRP A 57 6.47 3.05 -4.86
CA TRP A 57 6.59 3.34 -3.42
C TRP A 57 5.83 2.35 -2.55
N ALA A 58 4.66 1.86 -2.98
CA ALA A 58 3.92 0.85 -2.24
C ALA A 58 4.71 -0.46 -2.14
N GLN A 59 5.34 -0.88 -3.23
CA GLN A 59 6.20 -2.07 -3.29
C GLN A 59 7.44 -1.89 -2.40
N GLU A 60 8.16 -0.77 -2.55
CA GLU A 60 9.34 -0.45 -1.72
C GLU A 60 9.01 -0.44 -0.23
N HIS A 61 7.87 0.15 0.14
CA HIS A 61 7.43 0.18 1.52
C HIS A 61 7.04 -1.20 2.03
N ALA A 62 6.33 -2.01 1.22
CA ALA A 62 5.97 -3.38 1.60
C ALA A 62 7.22 -4.22 1.91
N ASP A 63 8.27 -4.12 1.10
CA ASP A 63 9.52 -4.86 1.28
C ASP A 63 10.30 -4.44 2.56
N GLN A 64 10.10 -3.21 3.02
CA GLN A 64 10.77 -2.64 4.20
C GLN A 64 9.94 -2.75 5.48
N CYS A 65 8.61 -2.78 5.38
CA CYS A 65 7.73 -2.72 6.53
C CYS A 65 7.80 -4.00 7.37
N THR A 66 8.25 -3.85 8.61
CA THR A 66 8.31 -4.91 9.63
C THR A 66 7.25 -4.75 10.72
N ALA A 67 6.36 -3.76 10.60
CA ALA A 67 5.28 -3.55 11.55
C ALA A 67 4.26 -4.69 11.46
N VAL A 68 3.78 -5.13 12.62
CA VAL A 68 2.68 -6.09 12.73
C VAL A 68 1.41 -5.29 13.07
N PRO A 69 0.26 -5.57 12.43
CA PRO A 69 -1.02 -4.96 12.77
C PRO A 69 -1.29 -5.07 14.27
N SER A 70 -1.78 -3.98 14.86
CA SER A 70 -2.14 -3.89 16.29
C SER A 70 -3.39 -4.70 16.62
#